data_AF-A0A5S4F500-F1
#
_entry.id   AF-A0A5S4F500-F1
#
_cell.length_a   1.000
_cell.length_b   1.000
_cell.length_c   1.000
_cell.angle_alpha   90.00
_cell.angle_beta   90.00
_cell.angle_gamma   90.00
#
_symmetry.space_group_name_H-M   'P 1'
#
loop_
_entity.id
_entity.type
_entity.pdbx_description
1 polymer ?
#
loop_
_entity_poly.entity_id
_entity_poly.type
_entity_poly.pdbx_seq_one_letter_code
_entity_poly.pdbx_strand_id
1 'polypeptide(L)'
;MTVELKRTSCTPAFPRNQDLDPPPFMAPGQFAVDTEPFGRDGIRRTIVINEGDVRALVYRPDAASGCCGYTGDDGPNMMCEACGRPIATALDDCGMAWSSVRLDPDAIQGAPPPPP
;
A
#
# COMPACT_ATOMS: atom_id res chain seq x y z
N MET A 1 -21.27 21.58 -10.18
CA MET A 1 -20.64 20.84 -11.30
C MET A 1 -19.97 19.63 -10.68
N THR A 2 -20.67 18.49 -10.69
CA THR A 2 -20.24 17.28 -9.99
C THR A 2 -19.47 16.43 -10.99
N VAL A 3 -18.17 16.25 -10.76
CA VAL A 3 -17.37 15.32 -11.55
C VAL A 3 -17.67 13.93 -11.00
N GLU A 4 -18.52 13.19 -11.69
CA GLU A 4 -18.70 11.77 -11.43
C GLU A 4 -17.41 11.07 -11.87
N LEU A 5 -16.55 10.73 -10.91
CA LEU A 5 -15.42 9.85 -11.18
C LEU A 5 -15.99 8.50 -11.58
N LYS A 6 -16.08 8.25 -12.89
CA LYS A 6 -16.28 6.91 -13.44
C LYS A 6 -15.16 6.06 -12.84
N ARG A 7 -15.50 5.23 -11.85
CA ARG A 7 -14.63 4.13 -11.44
C ARG A 7 -14.47 3.27 -12.68
N THR A 8 -13.40 3.49 -13.43
CA THR A 8 -12.96 2.54 -14.45
C THR A 8 -12.73 1.26 -13.67
N SER A 9 -13.65 0.32 -13.78
CA SER A 9 -13.51 -1.01 -13.22
C SER A 9 -12.29 -1.61 -13.91
N CYS A 10 -11.13 -1.44 -13.30
CA CYS A 10 -9.99 -2.29 -13.55
C CYS A 10 -10.42 -3.65 -12.99
N THR A 11 -11.14 -4.43 -13.78
CA THR A 11 -11.33 -5.84 -13.51
C THR A 11 -9.93 -6.42 -13.64
N PRO A 12 -9.29 -6.90 -12.55
CA PRO A 12 -8.08 -7.68 -12.73
C PRO A 12 -8.43 -8.84 -13.67
N ALA A 13 -7.49 -9.25 -14.53
CA ALA A 13 -7.73 -10.33 -15.50
C ALA A 13 -8.22 -11.62 -14.83
N PHE A 14 -8.07 -11.73 -13.50
CA PHE A 14 -8.70 -12.67 -12.60
C PHE A 14 -9.35 -11.94 -11.43
N PRO A 15 -10.58 -12.28 -10.98
CA PRO A 15 -11.12 -11.76 -9.73
C PRO A 15 -10.14 -12.10 -8.58
N ARG A 16 -9.87 -11.15 -7.66
CA ARG A 16 -9.01 -11.41 -6.48
C ARG A 16 -9.54 -12.64 -5.76
N ASN A 17 -8.72 -13.68 -5.69
CA ASN A 17 -9.01 -14.86 -4.89
C ASN A 17 -8.28 -14.72 -3.56
N GLN A 18 -9.04 -14.53 -2.48
CA GLN A 18 -8.52 -14.35 -1.13
C GLN A 18 -7.71 -15.57 -0.64
N ASP A 19 -7.97 -16.77 -1.19
CA ASP A 19 -7.20 -17.98 -0.86
C ASP A 19 -5.76 -17.95 -1.42
N LEU A 20 -5.48 -17.05 -2.37
CA LEU A 20 -4.17 -16.85 -2.97
C LEU A 20 -3.48 -15.58 -2.46
N ASP A 21 -4.13 -14.84 -1.55
CA ASP A 21 -3.52 -13.65 -0.97
C ASP A 21 -2.33 -14.09 -0.10
N PRO A 22 -1.16 -13.45 -0.26
CA PRO A 22 -0.01 -13.82 0.54
C PRO A 22 -0.25 -13.46 2.01
N PRO A 23 0.28 -14.25 2.95
CA PRO A 23 0.09 -13.99 4.37
C PRO A 23 0.73 -12.65 4.74
N PRO A 24 0.22 -11.94 5.77
CA PRO A 24 0.79 -10.68 6.20
C PRO A 24 2.24 -10.86 6.67
N PHE A 25 3.11 -9.94 6.27
CA PHE A 25 4.51 -9.92 6.66
C PHE A 25 4.69 -9.79 8.19
N MET A 26 3.77 -9.09 8.85
CA MET A 26 3.82 -8.86 10.29
C MET A 26 2.43 -8.82 10.92
N ALA A 27 2.37 -9.03 12.24
CA ALA A 27 1.10 -9.00 12.98
C ALA A 27 0.52 -7.57 13.04
N PRO A 28 -0.82 -7.43 13.15
CA PRO A 28 -1.47 -6.13 13.35
C PRO A 28 -0.93 -5.38 14.57
N GLY A 29 -0.83 -4.06 14.47
CA GLY A 29 -0.31 -3.19 15.52
C GLY A 29 1.21 -3.18 15.65
N GLN A 30 1.93 -3.88 14.77
CA GLN A 30 3.40 -3.82 14.68
C GLN A 30 3.83 -3.04 13.44
N PHE A 31 4.99 -2.40 13.54
CA PHE A 31 5.66 -1.78 12.41
C PHE A 31 7.16 -2.05 12.45
N ALA A 32 7.80 -1.96 11.28
CA ALA A 32 9.24 -2.03 11.14
C ALA A 32 9.72 -0.87 10.25
N VAL A 33 10.98 -0.48 10.40
CA VAL A 33 11.63 0.46 9.50
C VAL A 33 12.60 -0.32 8.63
N ASP A 34 12.33 -0.37 7.33
CA ASP A 34 13.22 -0.98 6.36
C ASP A 34 14.16 0.09 5.78
N THR A 35 15.44 -0.02 6.07
CA THR A 35 16.46 0.96 5.68
C THR A 35 16.93 0.81 4.24
N GLU A 36 16.64 -0.33 3.61
CA GLU A 36 17.04 -0.61 2.23
C GLU A 36 16.18 0.15 1.23
N PRO A 37 16.68 0.39 0.01
CA PRO A 37 15.87 1.00 -1.04
C PRO A 37 14.79 0.01 -1.46
N PHE A 38 13.56 0.50 -1.54
CA PHE A 38 12.41 -0.27 -1.97
C PHE A 38 11.86 0.27 -3.29
N GLY A 39 11.30 -0.62 -4.11
CA GLY A 39 10.69 -0.27 -5.40
C GLY A 39 11.68 0.27 -6.43
N ARG A 40 11.18 0.65 -7.61
CA ARG A 40 11.98 1.27 -8.67
C ARG A 40 12.30 2.74 -8.37
N ASP A 41 11.48 3.39 -7.55
CA ASP A 41 11.70 4.74 -7.04
C ASP A 41 12.81 4.81 -5.98
N GLY A 42 13.17 3.69 -5.38
CA GLY A 42 14.33 3.57 -4.48
C GLY A 42 14.12 4.29 -3.15
N ILE A 43 12.87 4.45 -2.70
CA ILE A 43 12.54 5.05 -1.41
C ILE A 43 13.20 4.22 -0.31
N ARG A 44 13.88 4.90 0.61
CA ARG A 44 14.59 4.28 1.74
C ARG A 44 13.86 4.56 3.04
N ARG A 45 14.15 3.76 4.08
CA ARG A 45 13.61 3.97 5.43
C ARG A 45 12.08 3.89 5.45
N THR A 46 11.50 3.06 4.59
CA THR A 46 10.04 2.87 4.53
C THR A 46 9.53 2.26 5.82
N ILE A 47 8.36 2.71 6.27
CA ILE A 47 7.70 2.14 7.44
C ILE A 47 6.80 1.00 6.95
N VAL A 48 7.17 -0.23 7.28
CA VAL A 48 6.42 -1.44 6.94
C VAL A 48 5.37 -1.68 8.00
N ILE A 49 4.11 -1.84 7.58
CA ILE A 49 2.97 -2.13 8.46
C ILE A 49 2.11 -3.27 7.88
N ASN A 50 1.24 -3.82 8.73
CA ASN A 50 0.18 -4.72 8.29
C ASN A 50 -0.87 -3.94 7.46
N GLU A 51 -1.38 -4.54 6.37
CA GLU A 51 -2.42 -3.93 5.54
C GLU A 51 -3.69 -3.56 6.34
N GLY A 52 -4.06 -4.39 7.33
CA GLY A 52 -5.21 -4.17 8.20
C GLY A 52 -5.08 -2.96 9.14
N ASP A 53 -3.87 -2.41 9.31
CA ASP A 53 -3.62 -1.20 10.10
C ASP A 53 -3.81 0.08 9.27
N VAL A 54 -3.93 -0.02 7.94
CA VAL A 54 -4.13 1.13 7.07
C VAL A 54 -5.49 1.78 7.30
N ARG A 55 -5.50 3.10 7.44
CA ARG A 55 -6.71 3.94 7.57
C ARG A 55 -6.62 5.14 6.64
N ALA A 56 -7.77 5.57 6.09
CA ALA A 56 -7.90 6.77 5.26
C ALA A 56 -6.95 6.83 4.04
N LEU A 57 -6.54 5.67 3.52
CA LEU A 57 -5.83 5.56 2.24
C LEU A 57 -6.72 4.81 1.24
N VAL A 58 -6.63 5.22 -0.02
CA VAL A 58 -7.32 4.60 -1.15
C VAL A 58 -6.31 4.19 -2.22
N TYR A 59 -6.56 3.10 -2.91
CA TYR A 59 -5.72 2.68 -4.04
C TYR A 59 -5.80 3.69 -5.19
N ARG A 60 -4.65 3.95 -5.82
CA ARG A 60 -4.54 4.79 -7.02
C ARG A 60 -5.17 4.05 -8.20
N PRO A 61 -6.12 4.67 -8.94
CA PRO A 61 -6.88 3.97 -9.98
C PRO A 61 -6.06 3.37 -11.12
N ASP A 62 -4.86 3.89 -11.37
CA ASP A 62 -3.94 3.51 -12.45
C ASP A 62 -2.71 2.72 -11.95
N ALA A 63 -2.66 2.34 -10.66
CA ALA A 63 -1.50 1.65 -10.09
C ALA A 63 -1.55 0.11 -10.19
N ALA A 64 -2.54 -0.45 -10.89
CA ALA A 64 -2.70 -1.89 -11.03
C ALA A 64 -1.41 -2.51 -11.63
N SER A 65 -0.69 -3.28 -10.81
CA SER A 65 0.60 -3.87 -11.14
C SER A 65 0.66 -5.30 -10.60
N GLY A 66 0.46 -6.31 -11.44
CA GLY A 66 0.46 -7.70 -11.00
C GLY A 66 -0.63 -8.53 -11.67
N CYS A 67 -0.77 -9.78 -11.23
CA CYS A 67 -1.78 -10.71 -11.72
C CYS A 67 -3.10 -10.56 -10.95
N CYS A 68 -3.00 -10.57 -9.61
CA CYS A 68 -4.14 -10.59 -8.69
C CYS A 68 -4.07 -9.48 -7.63
N GLY A 69 -2.97 -8.73 -7.57
CA GLY A 69 -2.74 -7.65 -6.63
C GLY A 69 -1.69 -6.66 -7.14
N TYR A 70 -0.95 -6.08 -6.21
CA TYR A 70 0.09 -5.09 -6.43
C TYR A 70 1.48 -5.67 -6.13
N THR A 71 2.44 -5.49 -7.05
CA THR A 71 3.85 -5.86 -6.81
C THR A 71 4.63 -4.77 -6.10
N GLY A 72 4.18 -3.51 -6.19
CA GLY A 72 4.82 -2.35 -5.57
C GLY A 72 6.03 -1.80 -6.35
N ASP A 73 6.37 -2.38 -7.50
CA ASP A 73 7.54 -1.97 -8.29
C ASP A 73 7.40 -0.55 -8.89
N ASP A 74 6.18 -0.14 -9.18
CA ASP A 74 5.85 1.15 -9.82
C ASP A 74 5.76 2.33 -8.83
N GLY A 75 6.18 2.12 -7.59
CA GLY A 75 6.13 3.11 -6.52
C GLY A 75 4.76 3.23 -5.86
N PRO A 76 4.44 4.38 -5.22
CA PRO A 76 3.24 4.52 -4.40
C PRO A 76 1.95 4.26 -5.16
N ASN A 77 1.20 3.27 -4.68
CA ASN A 77 -0.09 2.84 -5.21
C ASN A 77 -1.25 3.12 -4.25
N MET A 78 -0.98 3.72 -3.08
CA MET A 78 -1.99 4.20 -2.14
C MET A 78 -1.87 5.71 -1.93
N MET A 79 -3.01 6.39 -1.94
CA MET A 79 -3.14 7.83 -1.78
C MET A 79 -3.96 8.18 -0.56
N CYS A 80 -3.69 9.34 0.04
CA CYS A 80 -4.54 9.91 1.07
C CYS A 80 -5.95 10.16 0.51
N GLU A 81 -6.97 9.64 1.19
CA GLU A 81 -8.37 9.81 0.79
C GLU A 81 -8.79 11.29 0.73
N ALA A 82 -8.25 12.12 1.63
CA ALA A 82 -8.65 13.52 1.77
C ALA A 82 -8.00 14.46 0.74
N CYS A 83 -6.73 14.26 0.41
CA CYS A 83 -5.96 15.20 -0.44
C CYS A 83 -5.39 14.58 -1.73
N GLY A 84 -5.50 13.26 -1.91
CA GLY A 84 -5.05 12.56 -3.11
C GLY A 84 -3.53 12.45 -3.27
N ARG A 85 -2.73 12.82 -2.26
CA ARG A 85 -1.27 12.70 -2.33
C ARG A 85 -0.85 11.22 -2.17
N PRO A 86 0.19 10.75 -2.88
CA PRO A 86 0.76 9.41 -2.67
C PRO A 86 1.36 9.31 -1.28
N ILE A 87 1.06 8.24 -0.55
CA ILE A 87 1.51 8.02 0.83
C ILE A 87 2.26 6.69 0.99
N ALA A 88 1.82 5.65 0.27
CA ALA A 88 2.31 4.30 0.53
C ALA A 88 2.28 3.40 -0.71
N THR A 89 3.06 2.33 -0.61
CA THR A 89 3.10 1.23 -1.58
C THR A 89 2.66 -0.06 -0.90
N ALA A 90 1.55 -0.62 -1.36
CA ALA A 90 1.07 -1.94 -0.98
C ALA A 90 1.70 -3.02 -1.86
N LEU A 91 1.99 -4.17 -1.25
CA LEU A 91 2.40 -5.40 -1.88
C LEU A 91 1.43 -6.49 -1.44
N ASP A 92 0.70 -7.07 -2.38
CA ASP A 92 -0.29 -8.10 -2.09
C ASP A 92 -0.57 -9.03 -3.29
N ASP A 93 0.27 -8.99 -4.33
CA ASP A 93 0.13 -9.90 -5.47
C ASP A 93 0.33 -11.37 -5.04
N CYS A 94 -0.48 -12.27 -5.61
CA CYS A 94 -0.52 -13.69 -5.24
C CYS A 94 0.81 -14.45 -5.43
N GLY A 95 1.75 -13.90 -6.21
CA GLY A 95 3.10 -14.47 -6.36
C GLY A 95 4.08 -14.06 -5.25
N MET A 96 3.72 -13.13 -4.38
CA MET A 96 4.58 -12.65 -3.30
C MET A 96 4.62 -13.63 -2.15
N ALA A 97 5.75 -13.69 -1.43
CA ALA A 97 5.86 -14.50 -0.23
C ALA A 97 5.02 -13.94 0.93
N TRP A 98 4.86 -12.61 0.99
CA TRP A 98 4.17 -11.89 2.06
C TRP A 98 3.45 -10.64 1.54
N SER A 99 2.34 -10.25 2.17
CA SER A 99 1.71 -8.94 1.97
C SER A 99 2.23 -7.90 2.96
N SER A 100 2.32 -6.64 2.52
CA SER A 100 2.67 -5.53 3.41
C SER A 100 2.28 -4.19 2.80
N VAL A 101 2.20 -3.16 3.64
CA VAL A 101 2.14 -1.77 3.18
C VAL A 101 3.37 -1.03 3.66
N ARG A 102 4.02 -0.32 2.74
CA ARG A 102 5.23 0.45 2.97
C ARG A 102 4.92 1.94 2.84
N LEU A 103 4.94 2.65 3.97
CA LEU A 103 4.72 4.10 4.01
C LEU A 103 6.01 4.83 3.61
N ASP A 104 5.87 5.84 2.76
CA ASP A 104 6.94 6.80 2.48
C ASP A 104 7.19 7.65 3.74
N PRO A 105 8.41 7.62 4.32
CA PRO A 105 8.71 8.36 5.55
C PRO A 105 8.54 9.87 5.40
N ASP A 106 8.66 10.43 4.20
CA ASP A 106 8.51 11.86 3.94
C ASP A 106 7.03 12.27 3.76
N ALA A 107 6.15 11.29 3.58
CA ALA A 107 4.71 11.51 3.39
C ALA A 107 3.90 11.40 4.69
N ILE A 108 4.49 10.87 5.76
CA ILE A 108 3.82 10.63 7.04
C ILE A 108 4.52 11.32 8.21
N GLN A 109 3.78 11.50 9.31
CA GLN A 109 4.33 11.92 10.58
C GLN A 109 3.93 10.90 11.65
N GLY A 110 4.91 10.47 12.46
CA GLY A 110 4.63 9.64 13.61
C GLY A 110 3.82 10.42 14.64
N ALA A 111 2.84 9.75 15.26
CA ALA A 111 2.22 10.30 16.44
C ALA A 111 3.27 10.41 17.56
N PRO A 112 3.22 11.47 18.39
CA PRO A 112 4.00 11.48 19.62
C PRO A 112 3.59 10.26 20.47
N PRO A 113 4.51 9.70 21.27
CA PRO A 113 4.17 8.58 22.14
C PRO A 113 2.97 8.96 23.03
N PRO A 114 2.08 8.01 23.35
CA PRO A 114 1.00 8.29 24.28
C PRO A 114 1.57 8.84 25.60
N PRO A 115 0.85 9.75 26.27
CA PRO A 115 1.27 10.21 27.58
C PRO A 115 1.41 9.01 28.55
N PRO A 116 2.31 9.10 29.53
CA PRO A 116 2.53 8.04 30.52
C PRO A 116 1.30 7.73 31.38
#